data_AF-A0A1A8WKF3-F1
#
_entry.id   AF-A0A1A8WKF3-F1
#
_cell.length_a   1.000
_cell.length_b   1.000
_cell.length_c   1.000
_cell.angle_alpha   90.00
_cell.angle_beta   90.00
_cell.angle_gamma   90.00
#
_symmetry.space_group_name_H-M   'P 1'
#
loop_
_entity.id
_entity.type
_entity.pdbx_description
1 polymer ?
#
loop_
_entity_poly.entity_id
_entity_poly.type
_entity_poly.pdbx_seq_one_letter_code
_entity_poly.pdbx_strand_id
1 'polypeptide(L)'
;MLKAQKEKMANYSVNDTVMIYGHKATIVGIKNIINEKSKEETSTIYAAKYANKVGYTGGIYRKEKIYTPEDGSLVIFCSFNSIRPYSGNSCFLLLFN
;
A
#
# COMPACT_ATOMS: atom_id res chain seq x y z
N MET A 1 27.41 -10.93 19.10
CA MET A 1 27.04 -10.34 17.80
C MET A 1 25.71 -10.97 17.36
N LEU A 2 24.58 -10.34 17.71
CA LEU A 2 23.25 -10.88 17.37
C LEU A 2 22.95 -10.65 15.89
N LYS A 3 22.68 -11.76 15.19
CA LYS A 3 22.10 -11.80 13.85
C LYS A 3 20.75 -11.08 13.86
N ALA A 4 20.68 -9.88 13.27
CA ALA A 4 19.43 -9.38 12.73
C ALA A 4 19.38 -9.81 11.26
N GLN A 5 18.97 -11.05 11.01
CA GLN A 5 18.40 -11.41 9.72
C GLN A 5 17.14 -10.56 9.56
N LYS A 6 17.29 -9.38 8.96
CA LYS A 6 16.18 -8.59 8.46
C LYS A 6 15.64 -9.40 7.28
N GLU A 7 14.74 -10.34 7.57
CA GLU A 7 13.97 -11.03 6.54
C GLU A 7 13.53 -9.97 5.54
N LYS A 8 13.96 -10.16 4.29
CA LYS A 8 13.67 -9.25 3.20
C LYS A 8 12.19 -9.43 2.90
N MET A 9 11.32 -8.83 3.72
CA MET A 9 9.88 -8.78 3.51
C MET A 9 9.69 -8.36 2.05
N ALA A 10 9.08 -9.23 1.25
CA ALA A 10 8.87 -8.97 -0.17
C ALA A 10 8.04 -7.70 -0.30
N ASN A 11 8.71 -6.57 -0.52
CA ASN A 11 8.04 -5.28 -0.65
C ASN A 11 7.44 -5.18 -2.05
N TYR A 12 6.24 -4.64 -2.12
CA TYR A 12 5.63 -4.29 -3.38
C TYR A 12 6.30 -3.03 -3.95
N SER A 13 6.30 -2.91 -5.27
CA SER A 13 6.91 -1.82 -6.03
C SER A 13 5.85 -0.92 -6.66
N VAL A 14 6.25 0.30 -7.04
CA VAL A 14 5.41 1.15 -7.88
C VAL A 14 5.12 0.44 -9.20
N ASN A 15 3.89 0.58 -9.70
CA ASN A 15 3.31 -0.12 -10.83
C ASN A 15 2.91 -1.60 -10.58
N ASP A 16 3.16 -2.15 -9.39
CA ASP A 16 2.63 -3.47 -9.06
C ASP A 16 1.10 -3.43 -9.03
N THR A 17 0.49 -4.45 -9.64
CA THR A 17 -0.95 -4.70 -9.54
C THR A 17 -1.21 -5.65 -8.38
N VAL A 18 -2.08 -5.22 -7.47
CA VAL A 18 -2.31 -5.88 -6.18
C VAL A 18 -3.80 -5.86 -5.81
N MET A 19 -4.15 -6.57 -4.76
CA MET A 19 -5.45 -6.47 -4.10
C MET A 19 -5.30 -5.68 -2.80
N ILE A 20 -6.10 -4.63 -2.63
CA ILE A 20 -6.16 -3.80 -1.42
C ILE A 20 -7.60 -3.65 -0.99
N TYR A 21 -7.92 -4.05 0.25
CA TYR A 21 -9.29 -4.05 0.80
C TYR A 21 -10.31 -4.74 -0.13
N GLY A 22 -9.93 -5.86 -0.75
CA GLY A 22 -10.81 -6.63 -1.64
C GLY A 22 -10.97 -6.06 -3.05
N HIS A 23 -10.25 -5.01 -3.42
CA HIS A 23 -10.32 -4.40 -4.74
C HIS A 23 -8.98 -4.43 -5.46
N LYS A 24 -9.02 -4.64 -6.78
CA LYS A 24 -7.85 -4.51 -7.66
C LYS A 24 -7.34 -3.07 -7.64
N ALA A 25 -6.06 -2.91 -7.40
CA ALA A 25 -5.39 -1.61 -7.33
C ALA A 25 -3.99 -1.68 -7.93
N THR A 26 -3.47 -0.53 -8.36
CA THR A 26 -2.09 -0.36 -8.81
C THR A 26 -1.37 0.56 -7.84
N ILE A 27 -0.20 0.17 -7.36
CA ILE A 27 0.63 1.00 -6.50
C ILE A 27 1.22 2.13 -7.33
N VAL A 28 1.05 3.36 -6.87
CA VAL A 28 1.51 4.58 -7.56
C VAL A 28 2.51 5.40 -6.74
N GLY A 29 2.66 5.09 -5.46
CA GLY A 29 3.63 5.76 -4.59
C GLY A 29 3.95 4.93 -3.35
N ILE A 30 5.16 5.08 -2.84
CA ILE A 30 5.63 4.40 -1.64
C ILE A 30 6.44 5.41 -0.84
N LYS A 31 6.16 5.54 0.45
CA LYS A 31 6.93 6.43 1.34
C LYS A 31 7.07 5.81 2.72
N ASN A 32 8.28 5.91 3.27
CA ASN A 32 8.53 5.56 4.68
C ASN A 32 8.25 6.80 5.53
N ILE A 33 7.41 6.65 6.55
CA ILE A 33 7.01 7.74 7.44
C ILE A 33 7.41 7.36 8.86
N ILE A 34 8.02 8.30 9.57
CA ILE A 34 8.41 8.12 10.97
C ILE A 34 7.14 8.09 11.81
N ASN A 35 7.01 7.10 12.67
CA ASN A 35 5.88 7.03 13.59
C ASN A 35 6.05 8.11 14.68
N GLU A 36 5.10 9.03 14.77
CA GLU A 36 5.14 10.10 15.79
C GLU A 36 5.14 9.56 17.22
N LYS A 37 4.57 8.36 17.44
CA LYS A 37 4.53 7.70 18.76
C LYS A 37 5.82 6.94 19.10
N SER A 38 6.55 6.49 18.09
CA SER A 38 7.80 5.75 18.22
C SER A 38 8.78 6.30 17.18
N LYS A 39 9.53 7.35 17.56
CA LYS A 39 10.43 8.08 16.65
C LYS A 39 11.51 7.20 16.00
N GLU A 40 11.72 6.00 16.51
CA GLU A 40 12.67 5.00 15.99
C GLU A 40 12.03 4.02 14.99
N GLU A 41 10.70 3.97 14.91
CA GLU A 41 9.97 3.07 14.02
C GLU A 41 9.50 3.80 12.75
N THR A 42 9.96 3.33 11.61
CA THR A 42 9.46 3.77 10.30
C THR A 42 8.36 2.83 9.82
N SER A 43 7.24 3.39 9.39
CA SER A 43 6.16 2.66 8.71
C SER A 43 6.16 2.95 7.22
N THR A 44 6.14 1.91 6.39
CA THR A 44 5.97 2.06 4.94
C THR A 44 4.50 2.23 4.61
N ILE A 45 4.17 3.36 3.97
CA ILE A 45 2.85 3.67 3.45
C ILE A 45 2.87 3.56 1.93
N TYR A 46 1.86 2.88 1.40
CA TYR A 46 1.66 2.69 -0.02
C TYR A 46 0.48 3.55 -0.47
N ALA A 47 0.66 4.29 -1.54
CA ALA A 47 -0.39 4.97 -2.28
C ALA A 47 -0.81 4.10 -3.46
N ALA A 48 -2.11 3.88 -3.64
CA ALA A 48 -2.61 3.06 -4.74
C ALA A 48 -3.85 3.67 -5.41
N LYS A 49 -3.99 3.43 -6.71
CA LYS A 49 -5.20 3.74 -7.48
C LYS A 49 -6.02 2.47 -7.65
N TYR A 50 -7.30 2.51 -7.31
CA TYR A 50 -8.20 1.40 -7.63
C TYR A 50 -8.44 1.33 -9.14
N ALA A 51 -8.56 0.11 -9.67
CA ALA A 51 -8.82 -0.08 -11.10
C ALA A 51 -10.26 0.28 -11.49
N ASN A 52 -11.23 0.00 -10.62
CA ASN A 52 -12.66 0.04 -10.94
C ASN A 52 -13.46 1.03 -10.06
N LYS A 53 -12.78 1.88 -9.28
CA LYS A 53 -13.41 2.91 -8.44
C LYS A 53 -12.41 4.03 -8.13
N VAL A 54 -12.92 5.12 -7.58
CA VAL A 54 -12.09 6.25 -7.16
C VAL A 54 -11.57 6.01 -5.73
N GLY A 55 -10.36 6.49 -5.45
CA GLY A 55 -9.85 6.58 -4.07
C GLY A 55 -10.57 7.65 -3.26
N TYR A 56 -9.97 8.07 -2.14
CA TYR A 56 -10.59 9.05 -1.24
C TYR A 56 -9.62 10.13 -0.75
N THR A 57 -8.36 10.13 -1.20
CA THR A 57 -7.36 11.13 -0.79
C THR A 57 -6.57 11.69 -1.97
N GLY A 58 -6.24 12.98 -1.89
CA GLY A 58 -5.40 13.69 -2.85
C GLY A 58 -3.90 13.44 -2.69
N GLY A 59 -3.49 12.41 -1.93
CA GLY A 59 -2.09 12.00 -1.84
C GLY A 59 -1.29 12.64 -0.70
N ILE A 60 -1.97 13.24 0.30
CA ILE A 60 -1.36 13.74 1.54
C ILE A 60 -1.74 12.84 2.72
N TYR A 61 -0.74 12.33 3.45
CA TYR A 61 -0.90 11.52 4.65
C TYR A 61 -0.13 12.15 5.81
N ARG A 62 -0.80 12.50 6.92
CA ARG A 62 -0.17 13.14 8.09
C ARG A 62 0.75 14.34 7.73
N LYS A 63 0.26 15.24 6.89
CA LYS A 63 0.98 16.43 6.37
C LYS A 63 2.15 16.12 5.43
N GLU A 64 2.48 14.84 5.21
CA GLU A 64 3.47 14.41 4.24
C GLU A 64 2.81 14.11 2.89
N LYS A 65 3.36 14.69 1.82
CA LYS A 65 2.96 14.35 0.46
C LYS A 65 3.60 13.02 0.08
N ILE A 66 2.76 12.03 -0.23
CA ILE A 66 3.18 10.69 -0.69
C ILE A 66 3.08 10.59 -2.21
N TYR A 67 2.01 11.14 -2.79
CA TYR A 67 1.75 11.08 -4.22
C TYR A 67 1.05 12.37 -4.67
N THR A 68 1.25 12.78 -5.93
CA THR A 68 0.46 13.84 -6.57
C THR A 68 -0.40 13.17 -7.63
N PRO A 69 -1.72 13.06 -7.42
CA PRO A 69 -2.58 12.53 -8.48
C PRO A 69 -2.65 13.50 -9.66
N GLU A 70 -2.55 12.94 -10.85
CA GLU A 70 -2.86 13.64 -12.09
C GLU A 70 -4.38 13.88 -12.19
N ASP A 71 -4.77 15.00 -12.80
CA ASP A 71 -6.15 15.33 -13.16
C ASP A 71 -7.18 15.28 -12.02
N GLY A 72 -6.74 15.54 -10.79
CA GLY A 72 -7.61 15.50 -9.61
C GLY A 72 -8.07 14.09 -9.22
N SER A 73 -7.45 13.05 -9.77
CA SER A 73 -7.70 11.67 -9.36
C SER A 73 -7.46 11.47 -7.86
N LEU A 74 -8.15 10.52 -7.23
CA LEU A 74 -7.93 10.21 -5.82
C LEU A 74 -7.29 8.84 -5.67
N VAL A 75 -6.37 8.74 -4.73
CA VAL A 75 -5.71 7.50 -4.33
C VAL A 75 -6.26 7.01 -3.00
N ILE A 76 -5.80 5.84 -2.59
CA ILE A 76 -5.94 5.32 -1.23
C ILE A 76 -4.57 5.18 -0.60
N PHE A 77 -4.53 5.14 0.73
CA PHE A 77 -3.34 4.74 1.48
C PHE A 77 -3.56 3.41 2.19
N CYS A 78 -2.51 2.60 2.24
CA CYS A 78 -2.52 1.38 3.01
C CYS A 78 -1.12 1.03 3.54
N SER A 79 -1.09 0.18 4.58
CA SER A 79 0.14 -0.47 5.04
C SER A 79 0.36 -1.77 4.27
N PHE A 80 1.58 -2.32 4.35
CA PHE A 80 1.93 -3.61 3.74
C PHE A 80 0.92 -4.73 4.08
N ASN A 81 0.48 -4.80 5.33
CA ASN A 81 -0.44 -5.85 5.81
C ASN A 81 -1.81 -5.85 5.13
N SER A 82 -2.18 -4.73 4.49
CA SER A 82 -3.43 -4.59 3.74
C SER A 82 -3.32 -4.99 2.27
N ILE A 83 -2.11 -5.28 1.78
CA ILE A 83 -1.83 -5.64 0.39
C ILE A 83 -1.79 -7.16 0.25
N ARG A 84 -2.40 -7.67 -0.82
CA ARG A 84 -2.32 -9.07 -1.23
C ARG A 84 -1.89 -9.14 -2.70
N PRO A 85 -1.16 -10.20 -3.12
CA PRO A 85 -0.82 -10.41 -4.52
C PRO A 85 -2.10 -10.47 -5.37
N TYR A 86 -2.07 -9.86 -6.56
CA TYR A 86 -3.15 -10.02 -7.52
C TYR A 86 -2.96 -11.34 -8.29
N SER A 87 -3.72 -12.38 -7.94
CA SER A 87 -3.91 -13.53 -8.82
C SER A 87 -4.99 -13.17 -9.82
N GLY A 88 -4.67 -13.03 -11.10
CA GLY A 88 -5.60 -12.64 -12.17
C GLY A 88 -6.88 -13.48 -12.33
N ASN A 89 -7.07 -14.52 -11.51
CA ASN A 89 -8.28 -15.31 -11.44
C ASN A 89 -9.20 -14.80 -10.33
N SER A 90 -10.36 -14.31 -10.75
CA SER A 90 -11.56 -14.14 -9.94
C SER A 90 -12.03 -15.47 -9.36
N CYS A 91 -11.40 -15.91 -8.26
CA CYS A 91 -11.99 -16.84 -7.30
C CYS A 91 -11.14 -16.81 -6.02
N PHE A 92 -11.46 -15.93 -5.08
CA PHE A 92 -11.14 -16.14 -3.66
C PHE A 92 -12.45 -16.33 -2.91
N LEU A 93 -13.16 -17.38 -3.33
CA LEU A 93 -14.17 -18.07 -2.55
C LEU A 93 -13.47 -19.31 -1.96
N LEU A 94 -12.67 -19.10 -0.91
CA LEU A 94 -12.27 -20.14 0.04
C LEU A 94 -12.21 -19.42 1.40
N LEU A 95 -13.34 -19.31 2.11
CA LEU A 95 -13.77 -20.27 3.12
C LEU A 95 -12.70 -20.44 4.20
N PHE A 96 -12.81 -19.63 5.26
CA PHE A 96 -12.38 -20.06 6.58
C PHE A 96 -13.33 -21.19 7.00
N ASN A 97 -12.85 -22.43 6.96
CA ASN A 97 -13.28 -23.47 7.89
C ASN A 97 -12.31 -23.44 9.08
#